data_AF-A0A1L8CWP9-F1
#
_entry.id   AF-A0A1L8CWP9-F1
#
_cell.length_a   1.000
_cell.length_b   1.000
_cell.length_c   1.000
_cell.angle_alpha   90.00
_cell.angle_beta   90.00
_cell.angle_gamma   90.00
#
_symmetry.space_group_name_H-M   'P 1'
#
loop_
_entity.id
_entity.type
_entity.pdbx_description
1 polymer ?
#
loop_
_entity_poly.entity_id
_entity_poly.type
_entity_poly.pdbx_seq_one_letter_code
_entity_poly.pdbx_strand_id
1 'polypeptide(L)'
;MEGINFYNLKIAAFRGIQKGFNVTYELAKTVVPVYFLITILKYSGILSIISKFFEPVMKLVGLPGEASLIFVIGNVLNLYPTIAAIAALHLTTKQVTIIATMLLLSHNLFVETAVSKKSGVAIGYLVLLRLTAALFSGFLLNIVL
;
A
#
# COMPACT_ATOMS: atom_id res chain seq x y z
N MET A 1 -20.01 -28.69 28.84
CA MET A 1 -18.84 -27.90 28.42
C MET A 1 -17.72 -28.90 28.12
N GLU A 2 -17.52 -29.27 26.85
CA GLU A 2 -16.46 -30.22 26.47
C GLU A 2 -15.09 -29.57 26.74
N GLY A 3 -14.28 -30.22 27.59
CA GLY A 3 -12.95 -29.74 27.95
C GLY A 3 -12.03 -29.75 26.74
N ILE A 4 -11.25 -28.67 26.59
CA ILE A 4 -10.23 -28.54 25.54
C ILE A 4 -9.25 -29.71 25.67
N ASN A 5 -9.31 -30.66 24.74
CA ASN A 5 -8.40 -31.80 24.70
C ASN A 5 -7.00 -31.32 24.26
N PHE A 6 -5.96 -31.66 25.04
CA PHE A 6 -4.55 -31.36 24.72
C PHE A 6 -4.12 -31.83 23.31
N TYR A 7 -4.75 -32.89 22.78
CA TYR A 7 -4.55 -33.35 21.42
C TYR A 7 -4.99 -32.31 20.37
N ASN A 8 -6.15 -31.68 20.59
CA ASN A 8 -6.67 -30.63 19.71
C ASN A 8 -5.81 -29.37 19.78
N LEU A 9 -5.20 -29.07 20.95
CA LEU A 9 -4.29 -27.93 21.11
C LEU A 9 -3.00 -28.11 20.30
N LYS A 10 -2.38 -29.29 20.34
CA LYS A 10 -1.16 -29.58 19.55
C LYS A 10 -1.42 -29.48 18.04
N ILE A 11 -2.56 -30.01 17.59
CA ILE A 11 -2.96 -29.94 16.17
C ILE A 11 -3.25 -28.48 15.76
N ALA A 12 -3.94 -27.72 16.60
CA ALA A 12 -4.20 -26.30 16.36
C ALA A 12 -2.89 -25.50 16.25
N ALA A 13 -1.93 -25.76 17.15
CA ALA A 13 -0.62 -25.12 17.13
C ALA A 13 0.17 -25.46 15.84
N PHE A 14 0.25 -26.73 15.47
CA PHE A 14 0.95 -27.16 14.25
C PHE A 14 0.32 -26.56 12.99
N ARG A 15 -1.01 -26.61 12.88
CA ARG A 15 -1.75 -25.99 11.77
C ARG A 15 -1.54 -24.48 11.73
N GLY A 16 -1.48 -23.82 12.89
CA GLY A 16 -1.21 -22.39 13.01
C GLY A 16 0.15 -22.02 12.45
N ILE A 17 1.21 -22.76 12.83
CA ILE A 17 2.56 -22.56 12.32
C ILE A 17 2.61 -22.79 10.81
N GLN A 18 2.01 -23.88 10.32
CA GLN A 18 2.00 -24.20 8.89
C GLN A 18 1.27 -23.12 8.07
N LYS A 19 0.11 -22.66 8.55
CA LYS A 19 -0.62 -21.55 7.91
C LYS A 19 0.18 -20.25 7.96
N GLY A 20 0.79 -19.94 9.09
CA GLY A 20 1.63 -18.75 9.25
C GLY A 20 2.79 -18.75 8.27
N PHE A 21 3.51 -19.88 8.14
CA PHE A 21 4.60 -20.03 7.17
C PHE A 21 4.12 -19.83 5.73
N ASN A 22 3.00 -20.45 5.35
CA ASN A 22 2.44 -20.30 4.01
C ASN A 22 2.09 -18.84 3.70
N VAL A 23 1.43 -18.12 4.63
CA VAL A 23 1.09 -16.70 4.45
C VAL A 23 2.36 -15.86 4.35
N THR A 24 3.33 -16.04 5.25
CA THR A 24 4.62 -15.32 5.20
C THR A 24 5.34 -15.56 3.87
N TYR A 25 5.33 -16.79 3.36
CA TYR A 25 5.94 -17.12 2.08
C TYR A 25 5.24 -16.42 0.90
N GLU A 26 3.90 -16.41 0.87
CA GLU A 26 3.14 -15.68 -0.16
C GLU A 26 3.38 -14.16 -0.10
N LEU A 27 3.44 -13.58 1.10
CA LEU A 27 3.77 -12.16 1.27
C LEU A 27 5.20 -11.86 0.81
N ALA A 28 6.18 -12.69 1.20
CA ALA A 28 7.58 -12.52 0.84
C ALA A 28 7.80 -12.50 -0.68
N LYS A 29 7.09 -13.35 -1.44
CA LYS A 29 7.14 -13.37 -2.91
C LYS A 29 6.74 -12.04 -3.56
N THR A 30 5.95 -11.22 -2.90
CA THR A 30 5.52 -9.92 -3.42
C THR A 30 6.33 -8.77 -2.85
N VAL A 31 6.60 -8.80 -1.53
CA VAL A 31 7.31 -7.75 -0.80
C VAL A 31 8.78 -7.67 -1.22
N VAL A 32 9.48 -8.81 -1.27
CA VAL A 32 10.94 -8.83 -1.50
C VAL A 32 11.30 -8.33 -2.90
N PRO A 33 10.66 -8.78 -4.00
CA PRO A 33 10.98 -8.28 -5.32
C PRO A 33 10.68 -6.79 -5.49
N VAL A 34 9.59 -6.29 -4.90
CA VAL A 34 9.24 -4.87 -4.99
C VAL A 34 10.23 -4.00 -4.22
N TYR A 35 10.63 -4.42 -3.01
CA TYR A 35 11.68 -3.72 -2.26
C TYR A 35 12.98 -3.62 -3.06
N PHE A 36 13.40 -4.74 -3.65
CA PHE A 36 14.62 -4.80 -4.44
C PHE A 36 14.55 -3.94 -5.70
N LEU A 37 13.42 -3.99 -6.42
CA LEU A 37 13.18 -3.17 -7.60
C LEU A 37 13.27 -1.68 -7.29
N ILE A 38 12.60 -1.21 -6.24
CA ILE A 38 12.60 0.20 -5.85
C ILE A 38 14.00 0.62 -5.40
N THR A 39 14.70 -0.25 -4.68
CA THR A 39 16.09 -0.01 -4.28
C THR A 39 16.99 0.18 -5.51
N ILE A 40 16.86 -0.68 -6.52
CA ILE A 40 17.59 -0.52 -7.79
C ILE A 40 17.23 0.79 -8.48
N LEU A 41 15.94 1.13 -8.58
CA LEU A 41 15.47 2.38 -9.20
C LEU A 41 16.03 3.62 -8.48
N LYS A 42 16.16 3.55 -7.15
CA LYS A 42 16.77 4.59 -6.33
C LYS A 42 18.25 4.76 -6.63
N TYR A 43 19.02 3.68 -6.65
CA TYR A 43 20.47 3.75 -6.92
C TYR A 43 20.81 4.03 -8.39
N SER A 44 19.96 3.67 -9.33
CA SER A 44 20.16 3.96 -10.76
C SER A 44 19.86 5.41 -11.15
N GLY A 45 19.26 6.20 -10.26
CA GLY A 45 18.85 7.59 -10.52
C GLY A 45 17.55 7.72 -11.32
N ILE A 46 16.97 6.62 -11.81
CA ILE A 46 15.67 6.60 -12.51
C ILE A 46 14.57 7.12 -11.58
N LEU A 47 14.61 6.73 -10.30
CA LEU A 47 13.68 7.21 -9.30
C LEU A 47 13.67 8.74 -9.22
N SER A 48 14.84 9.39 -9.27
CA SER A 48 14.94 10.84 -9.21
C SER A 48 14.30 11.53 -10.42
N ILE A 49 14.38 10.91 -11.60
CA ILE A 49 13.73 11.41 -12.83
C ILE A 49 12.21 11.35 -12.67
N ILE A 50 11.69 10.19 -12.27
CA ILE A 50 10.26 9.98 -12.00
C ILE A 50 9.79 10.97 -10.93
N SER A 51 10.56 11.11 -9.86
CA SER A 51 10.24 11.97 -8.72
C SER A 51 10.09 13.42 -9.14
N LYS A 52 11.02 13.96 -9.94
CA LYS A 52 10.92 15.34 -10.45
C LYS A 52 9.66 15.58 -11.28
N PHE A 53 9.23 14.57 -12.05
CA PHE A 53 8.01 14.68 -12.86
C PHE A 53 6.74 14.73 -12.01
N PHE A 54 6.67 13.91 -10.94
CA PHE A 54 5.51 13.86 -10.05
C PHE A 54 5.58 14.81 -8.84
N GLU A 55 6.74 15.44 -8.63
CA GLU A 55 7.00 16.43 -7.57
C GLU A 55 5.92 17.51 -7.44
N PRO A 56 5.44 18.18 -8.51
CA PRO A 56 4.43 19.24 -8.36
C PRO A 56 3.13 18.74 -7.74
N VAL A 57 2.71 17.51 -8.07
CA VAL A 57 1.47 16.92 -7.52
C VAL A 57 1.70 16.47 -6.07
N MET A 58 2.83 15.81 -5.79
CA MET A 58 3.14 15.30 -4.45
C MET A 58 3.37 16.45 -3.45
N LYS A 59 3.95 17.56 -3.89
CA LYS A 59 4.14 18.76 -3.06
C LYS A 59 2.82 19.36 -2.56
N LEU A 60 1.73 19.26 -3.33
CA LEU A 60 0.41 19.74 -2.87
C LEU A 60 -0.02 19.05 -1.59
N VAL A 61 0.27 17.76 -1.46
CA VAL A 61 -0.06 16.95 -0.28
C VAL A 61 1.11 16.81 0.70
N GLY A 62 2.16 17.62 0.56
CA GLY A 62 3.31 17.61 1.47
C GLY A 62 4.24 16.39 1.36
N LEU A 63 4.16 15.67 0.24
CA LEU A 63 4.97 14.47 -0.01
C LEU A 63 6.13 14.77 -0.96
N PRO A 64 7.26 14.04 -0.82
CA PRO A 64 8.36 14.12 -1.77
C PRO A 64 7.97 13.40 -3.08
N GLY A 65 8.63 13.75 -4.19
CA GLY A 65 8.32 13.19 -5.51
C GLY A 65 8.42 11.66 -5.56
N GLU A 66 9.33 11.07 -4.78
CA GLU A 66 9.57 9.63 -4.66
C GLU A 66 8.34 8.89 -4.12
N ALA A 67 7.52 9.56 -3.29
CA ALA A 67 6.30 8.98 -2.74
C ALA A 67 5.22 8.73 -3.81
N SER A 68 5.37 9.30 -5.01
CA SER A 68 4.52 8.98 -6.16
C SER A 68 4.55 7.50 -6.53
N LEU A 69 5.71 6.85 -6.45
CA LEU A 69 5.80 5.41 -6.70
C LEU A 69 5.02 4.61 -5.65
N ILE A 70 5.10 4.99 -4.38
CA ILE A 70 4.32 4.36 -3.31
C ILE A 70 2.82 4.52 -3.60
N PHE A 71 2.39 5.73 -3.96
CA PHE A 71 0.99 6.00 -4.29
C PHE A 71 0.51 5.14 -5.46
N VAL A 72 1.28 5.07 -6.54
CA VAL A 72 0.94 4.26 -7.72
C VAL A 72 0.90 2.77 -7.37
N ILE A 73 1.93 2.24 -6.70
CA ILE A 73 2.00 0.83 -6.31
C ILE A 73 0.80 0.45 -5.45
N GLY A 74 0.42 1.27 -4.46
CA GLY A 74 -0.73 0.99 -3.59
C GLY A 74 -2.08 1.07 -4.28
N ASN A 75 -2.23 1.90 -5.32
CA ASN A 75 -3.46 1.97 -6.11
C ASN A 75 -3.53 0.87 -7.19
N VAL A 76 -2.41 0.48 -7.78
CA VAL A 76 -2.36 -0.52 -8.87
C VAL A 76 -2.36 -1.95 -8.33
N LEU A 77 -1.56 -2.19 -7.29
CA LEU A 77 -1.41 -3.49 -6.63
C LEU A 77 -2.18 -3.46 -5.29
N ASN A 78 -1.65 -4.15 -4.28
CA ASN A 78 -2.20 -4.16 -2.93
C ASN A 78 -1.21 -3.52 -1.92
N LEU A 79 -1.60 -3.46 -0.66
CA LEU A 79 -0.82 -2.77 0.38
C LEU A 79 0.46 -3.52 0.80
N TYR A 80 0.59 -4.83 0.56
CA TYR A 80 1.79 -5.57 0.96
C TYR A 80 3.08 -5.11 0.24
N PRO A 81 3.18 -5.08 -1.10
CA PRO A 81 4.33 -4.51 -1.81
C PRO A 81 4.46 -2.99 -1.57
N THR A 82 3.37 -2.30 -1.25
CA THR A 82 3.40 -0.89 -0.87
C THR A 82 4.17 -0.65 0.42
N ILE A 83 3.97 -1.50 1.44
CA ILE A 83 4.76 -1.43 2.68
C ILE A 83 6.25 -1.62 2.37
N ALA A 84 6.58 -2.53 1.44
CA ALA A 84 7.94 -2.70 0.96
C ALA A 84 8.48 -1.43 0.31
N ALA A 85 7.67 -0.74 -0.50
CA ALA A 85 8.01 0.53 -1.12
C ALA A 85 8.26 1.64 -0.10
N ILE A 86 7.41 1.72 0.94
CA ILE A 86 7.60 2.64 2.07
C ILE A 86 8.90 2.31 2.80
N ALA A 87 9.22 1.03 3.02
CA ALA A 87 10.46 0.65 3.71
C ALA A 87 11.71 0.99 2.88
N ALA A 88 11.65 0.90 1.55
CA ALA A 88 12.77 1.21 0.66
C ALA A 88 13.07 2.72 0.56
N LEU A 89 12.06 3.56 0.81
CA LEU A 89 12.16 5.02 0.78
C LEU A 89 12.19 5.55 2.22
N HIS A 90 13.26 6.22 2.63
CA HIS A 90 13.39 6.76 3.99
C HIS A 90 12.51 8.01 4.19
N LEU A 91 11.19 7.80 4.20
CA LEU A 91 10.20 8.84 4.45
C LEU A 91 10.14 9.18 5.94
N THR A 92 9.84 10.43 6.25
CA THR A 92 9.57 10.88 7.62
C THR A 92 8.25 10.31 8.13
N THR A 93 8.07 10.24 9.45
CA THR A 93 6.82 9.76 10.06
C THR A 93 5.59 10.53 9.55
N LYS A 94 5.69 11.87 9.40
CA LYS A 94 4.63 12.69 8.80
C LYS A 94 4.26 12.21 7.40
N GLN A 95 5.25 12.01 6.53
CA GLN A 95 5.02 11.58 5.15
C GLN A 95 4.43 10.17 5.08
N VAL A 96 4.89 9.25 5.94
CA VAL A 96 4.33 7.90 6.04
C VAL A 96 2.86 7.94 6.47
N THR A 97 2.51 8.78 7.45
CA THR A 97 1.11 8.95 7.88
C THR A 97 0.24 9.48 6.73
N ILE A 98 0.70 10.54 6.05
CA ILE A 98 -0.04 11.13 4.91
C ILE A 98 -0.27 10.09 3.82
N ILE A 99 0.78 9.42 3.32
CA ILE A 99 0.64 8.46 2.23
C ILE A 99 -0.18 7.22 2.64
N ALA A 100 -0.06 6.77 3.89
CA ALA A 100 -0.84 5.66 4.42
C ALA A 100 -2.34 5.98 4.47
N THR A 101 -2.71 7.18 4.93
CA THR A 101 -4.11 7.63 4.93
C THR A 101 -4.65 7.78 3.52
N MET A 102 -3.88 8.37 2.60
CA MET A 102 -4.27 8.47 1.19
C MET A 102 -4.56 7.09 0.59
N LEU A 103 -3.68 6.11 0.82
CA LEU A 103 -3.85 4.76 0.30
C LEU A 103 -4.96 3.97 1.01
N LEU A 104 -5.22 4.23 2.30
CA LEU A 104 -6.37 3.64 2.98
C LEU A 104 -7.67 3.94 2.22
N LEU A 105 -7.80 5.15 1.67
CA LEU A 105 -8.97 5.59 0.91
C LEU A 105 -8.99 5.10 -0.54
N SER A 106 -7.83 4.90 -1.18
CA SER A 106 -7.77 4.65 -2.63
C SER A 106 -7.15 3.33 -3.07
N HIS A 107 -6.60 2.50 -2.17
CA HIS A 107 -5.83 1.30 -2.54
C HIS A 107 -6.57 0.33 -3.47
N ASN A 108 -5.78 -0.47 -4.19
CA ASN A 108 -6.24 -1.58 -5.02
C ASN A 108 -7.37 -1.19 -6.00
N LEU A 109 -7.21 -0.01 -6.60
CA LEU A 109 -8.22 0.71 -7.36
C LEU A 109 -8.81 -0.16 -8.48
N PHE A 110 -8.00 -0.98 -9.15
CA PHE A 110 -8.49 -1.88 -10.22
C PHE A 110 -9.44 -2.95 -9.69
N VAL A 111 -9.06 -3.64 -8.62
CA VAL A 111 -9.88 -4.72 -8.03
C VAL A 111 -11.15 -4.14 -7.41
N GLU A 112 -11.02 -3.07 -6.64
CA GLU A 112 -12.13 -2.39 -5.97
C GLU A 112 -13.15 -1.85 -6.97
N THR A 113 -12.66 -1.27 -8.07
CA THR A 113 -13.51 -0.80 -9.17
C THR A 113 -14.18 -1.96 -9.89
N ALA A 114 -13.46 -3.05 -10.17
CA ALA A 114 -14.02 -4.24 -10.82
C ALA A 114 -15.11 -4.92 -9.98
N VAL A 115 -14.93 -4.97 -8.65
CA VAL A 115 -15.92 -5.50 -7.72
C VAL A 115 -17.13 -4.56 -7.64
N SER A 116 -16.90 -3.26 -7.46
CA SER A 116 -17.99 -2.27 -7.32
C SER A 116 -18.83 -2.11 -8.59
N LYS A 117 -18.23 -2.33 -9.77
CA LYS A 117 -18.95 -2.37 -11.05
C LYS A 117 -20.06 -3.43 -11.04
N LYS A 118 -19.84 -4.58 -10.38
CA LYS A 118 -20.85 -5.65 -10.29
C LYS A 118 -22.07 -5.24 -9.48
N SER A 119 -21.95 -4.21 -8.65
CA SER A 119 -23.03 -3.62 -7.85
C SER A 119 -23.74 -2.47 -8.56
N GLY A 120 -23.42 -2.18 -9.84
CA GLY A 120 -24.07 -1.14 -10.64
C GLY A 120 -23.49 0.27 -10.48
N VAL A 121 -22.37 0.44 -9.76
CA VAL A 121 -21.73 1.74 -9.58
C VAL A 121 -20.97 2.15 -10.85
N ALA A 122 -21.10 3.41 -11.25
CA ALA A 122 -20.33 3.98 -12.35
C ALA A 122 -18.84 4.03 -12.00
N ILE A 123 -18.01 3.37 -12.84
CA ILE A 123 -16.56 3.25 -12.64
C ILE A 123 -15.89 4.61 -12.48
N GLY A 124 -16.17 5.55 -13.39
CA GLY A 124 -15.54 6.88 -13.38
C GLY A 124 -15.85 7.65 -12.10
N TYR A 125 -17.09 7.56 -11.61
CA TYR A 125 -17.49 8.20 -10.36
C TYR A 125 -16.72 7.63 -9.15
N LEU A 126 -16.62 6.30 -9.04
CA LEU A 126 -15.93 5.66 -7.94
C LEU A 126 -14.43 5.99 -7.93
N VAL A 127 -13.78 5.91 -9.10
CA VAL A 127 -12.35 6.25 -9.23
C VAL A 127 -12.10 7.70 -8.85
N LEU A 128 -12.92 8.61 -9.38
CA LEU A 128 -12.81 10.04 -9.07
C LEU A 128 -13.01 10.27 -7.57
N LEU A 129 -14.03 9.68 -6.96
CA LEU A 129 -14.31 9.80 -5.53
C LEU A 129 -13.12 9.33 -4.68
N ARG A 130 -12.57 8.14 -4.97
CA ARG A 130 -11.46 7.56 -4.20
C ARG A 130 -10.18 8.41 -4.32
N LEU A 131 -9.83 8.84 -5.54
CA LEU A 131 -8.62 9.64 -5.77
C LEU A 131 -8.76 11.06 -5.19
N THR A 132 -9.92 11.68 -5.33
CA THR A 132 -10.17 13.01 -4.74
C THR A 132 -10.19 12.94 -3.22
N ALA A 133 -10.84 11.94 -2.62
CA ALA A 133 -10.82 11.73 -1.18
C ALA A 133 -9.40 11.49 -0.65
N ALA A 134 -8.60 10.68 -1.36
CA ALA A 134 -7.19 10.47 -1.03
C ALA A 134 -6.41 11.79 -1.07
N LEU A 135 -6.40 12.50 -2.19
CA LEU A 135 -5.66 13.76 -2.32
C LEU A 135 -6.12 14.82 -1.31
N PHE A 136 -7.43 14.93 -1.08
CA PHE A 136 -8.00 15.85 -0.10
C PHE A 136 -7.56 15.51 1.33
N SER A 137 -7.60 14.23 1.71
CA SER A 137 -7.12 13.79 3.02
C SER A 137 -5.62 14.06 3.20
N GLY A 138 -4.81 13.85 2.16
CA GLY A 138 -3.38 14.12 2.21
C GLY A 138 -3.06 15.60 2.35
N PHE A 139 -3.80 16.44 1.62
CA PHE A 139 -3.72 17.90 1.74
C PHE A 139 -4.07 18.38 3.16
N LEU A 140 -5.17 17.90 3.73
CA LEU A 140 -5.57 18.25 5.09
C LEU A 140 -4.52 17.81 6.12
N LEU A 141 -4.04 16.57 6.03
CA LEU A 141 -3.02 16.06 6.95
C LEU A 141 -1.70 16.80 6.83
N ASN A 142 -1.32 17.27 5.64
CA ASN A 142 -0.12 18.09 5.48
C ASN A 142 -0.19 19.43 6.24
N ILE A 143 -1.39 19.99 6.39
CA ILE A 143 -1.61 21.24 7.14
C ILE A 143 -1.62 20.98 8.65
N VAL A 144 -2.18 19.85 9.07
CA VAL A 144 -2.35 19.52 10.50
C VAL A 144 -1.07 18.99 11.16
N LEU A 145 -0.30 18.16 10.44
CA LEU A 145 0.95 17.53 10.92
C LEU A 145 2.19 18.35 10.57
#